data_AF-A0A3C1W4L5-F1
#
_entry.id   AF-A0A3C1W4L5-F1
#
_cell.length_a   1.000
_cell.length_b   1.000
_cell.length_c   1.000
_cell.angle_alpha   90.00
_cell.angle_beta   90.00
_cell.angle_gamma   90.00
#
_symmetry.space_group_name_H-M   'P 1'
#
loop_
_entity.id
_entity.type
_entity.pdbx_description
1 polymer ?
#
loop_
_entity_poly.entity_id
_entity_poly.type
_entity_poly.pdbx_seq_one_letter_code
_entity_poly.pdbx_strand_id
1 'polypeptide(L)'
;MKNRVSPAKVPPNRDFTGGIIPPASCSYVGSTGDKSLDKEILKMAEQISTDGNHCLLAEMMITGVRIACGGAVTGGDFKLMNRALKEMREASEVFHPYQDRRKVSVFGS
;
A
#
# COMPACT_ATOMS: atom_id res chain seq x y z
N MET A 1 -26.72 4.46 -9.57
CA MET A 1 -26.45 4.25 -8.13
C MET A 1 -24.99 3.90 -7.97
N LYS A 2 -24.17 4.77 -7.36
CA LYS A 2 -22.74 4.49 -7.11
C LYS A 2 -22.66 3.58 -5.88
N ASN A 3 -22.31 2.31 -6.07
CA ASN A 3 -22.07 1.39 -4.96
C ASN A 3 -20.85 1.86 -4.17
N ARG A 4 -21.09 2.60 -3.08
CA ARG A 4 -20.05 2.92 -2.11
C ARG A 4 -19.70 1.61 -1.42
N VAL A 5 -18.52 1.07 -1.73
CA VAL A 5 -17.97 -0.08 -1.02
C VAL A 5 -17.75 0.36 0.44
N SER A 6 -18.54 -0.18 1.35
CA SER A 6 -18.38 0.05 2.78
C SER A 6 -17.10 -0.67 3.24
N PRO A 7 -16.18 0.02 3.93
CA PRO A 7 -14.98 -0.64 4.44
C PRO A 7 -15.39 -1.72 5.45
N ALA A 8 -14.89 -2.95 5.26
CA ALA A 8 -15.08 -4.05 6.17
C ALA A 8 -14.52 -3.72 7.57
N LYS A 9 -15.14 -4.27 8.62
CA LYS A 9 -14.86 -3.94 10.02
C LYS A 9 -13.41 -4.31 10.39
N VAL A 10 -12.63 -3.28 10.69
CA VAL A 10 -11.18 -3.29 11.00
C VAL A 10 -10.90 -4.03 12.33
N PRO A 11 -10.02 -5.06 12.37
CA PRO A 11 -9.61 -5.70 13.63
C PRO A 11 -8.84 -4.74 14.56
N PRO A 12 -8.87 -4.96 15.89
CA PRO A 12 -8.48 -3.94 16.87
C PRO A 12 -6.98 -3.75 17.10
N ASN A 13 -6.10 -4.59 16.56
CA ASN A 13 -4.66 -4.52 16.82
C ASN A 13 -3.95 -3.64 15.78
N ARG A 14 -3.37 -2.52 16.22
CA ARG A 14 -2.65 -1.55 15.36
C ARG A 14 -1.16 -1.83 15.38
N ASP A 15 -0.51 -1.69 14.23
CA ASP A 15 0.94 -1.88 14.08
C ASP A 15 1.75 -0.59 14.37
N PHE A 16 3.07 -0.65 14.10
CA PHE A 16 3.98 0.49 14.26
C PHE A 16 3.73 1.66 13.28
N THR A 17 3.04 1.41 12.17
CA THR A 17 2.58 2.44 11.23
C THR A 17 1.26 3.08 11.67
N GLY A 18 0.68 2.61 12.78
CA GLY A 18 -0.65 3.01 13.24
C GLY A 18 -1.80 2.41 12.41
N GLY A 19 -1.46 1.57 11.43
CA GLY A 19 -2.37 0.87 10.53
C GLY A 19 -2.54 -0.60 10.89
N ILE A 20 -3.00 -1.39 9.92
CA ILE A 20 -2.98 -2.86 9.97
C ILE A 20 -2.05 -3.33 8.86
N ILE A 21 -0.88 -3.83 9.21
CA ILE A 21 -0.06 -4.64 8.31
C ILE A 21 -0.87 -5.90 8.04
N PRO A 22 -1.15 -6.23 6.77
CA PRO A 22 -1.72 -7.51 6.42
C PRO A 22 -0.89 -8.60 7.10
N PRO A 23 -1.49 -9.48 7.92
CA PRO A 23 -0.75 -10.60 8.46
C PRO A 23 -0.22 -11.45 7.30
N ALA A 24 0.70 -12.37 7.59
CA ALA A 24 1.13 -13.39 6.62
C ALA A 24 -0.05 -14.16 5.97
N SER A 25 -1.25 -14.11 6.55
CA SER A 25 -2.50 -14.67 6.03
C SER A 25 -3.33 -13.75 5.12
N CYS A 26 -2.83 -12.60 4.65
CA CYS A 26 -3.53 -11.66 3.75
C CYS A 26 -4.96 -11.29 4.20
N SER A 27 -5.24 -11.23 5.50
CA SER A 27 -6.63 -11.08 6.00
C SER A 27 -7.29 -9.76 5.56
N TYR A 28 -6.49 -8.75 5.21
CA TYR A 28 -6.95 -7.46 4.72
C TYR A 28 -5.93 -6.86 3.75
N VAL A 29 -6.21 -6.89 2.45
CA VAL A 29 -5.34 -6.33 1.36
C VAL A 29 -6.04 -5.19 0.61
N GLY A 30 -7.35 -5.01 0.82
CA GLY A 30 -8.19 -4.07 0.09
C GLY A 30 -8.81 -4.67 -1.18
N SER A 31 -9.49 -3.83 -1.96
CA SER A 31 -10.12 -4.21 -3.24
C SER A 31 -10.16 -3.02 -4.20
N THR A 32 -9.91 -3.27 -5.48
CA THR A 32 -10.07 -2.30 -6.57
C THR A 32 -11.54 -2.03 -6.91
N GLY A 33 -12.46 -2.89 -6.45
CA GLY A 33 -13.87 -2.91 -6.84
C GLY A 33 -14.18 -3.95 -7.93
N ASP A 34 -13.15 -4.50 -8.58
CA ASP A 34 -13.26 -5.61 -9.54
C ASP A 34 -12.58 -6.86 -8.99
N LYS A 35 -13.36 -7.92 -8.78
CA LYS A 35 -12.88 -9.20 -8.23
C LYS A 35 -11.94 -9.94 -9.17
N SER A 36 -12.04 -9.73 -10.49
CA SER A 36 -11.13 -10.35 -11.45
C SER A 36 -9.75 -9.71 -11.33
N LEU A 37 -9.72 -8.37 -11.33
CA LEU A 37 -8.50 -7.60 -11.20
C LEU A 37 -7.81 -7.84 -9.84
N ASP A 38 -8.58 -7.91 -8.75
CA ASP A 38 -8.03 -8.21 -7.42
C ASP A 38 -7.32 -9.58 -7.39
N LYS A 39 -7.88 -10.60 -8.06
CA LYS A 39 -7.25 -11.93 -8.17
C LYS A 39 -5.97 -11.90 -9.00
N GLU A 40 -5.97 -11.15 -10.10
CA GLU A 40 -4.78 -10.99 -10.94
C GLU A 40 -3.65 -10.29 -10.19
N ILE A 41 -3.96 -9.23 -9.44
CA ILE A 41 -3.00 -8.51 -8.60
C ILE A 41 -2.42 -9.45 -7.52
N LEU A 42 -3.27 -10.19 -6.80
CA LEU A 42 -2.82 -11.13 -5.78
C LEU A 42 -1.91 -12.20 -6.37
N LYS A 43 -2.31 -12.82 -7.49
CA LYS A 43 -1.50 -13.82 -8.18
C LYS A 43 -0.15 -13.25 -8.62
N MET A 44 -0.14 -12.03 -9.16
CA MET A 44 1.09 -11.36 -9.56
C MET A 44 2.00 -11.10 -8.35
N ALA A 45 1.44 -10.66 -7.23
CA ALA A 45 2.20 -10.41 -6.02
C ALA A 45 2.79 -11.70 -5.43
N GLU A 46 2.03 -12.82 -5.43
CA GLU A 46 2.51 -14.15 -5.03
C GLU A 46 3.68 -14.64 -5.90
N GLN A 47 3.67 -14.32 -7.20
CA GLN A 47 4.75 -14.70 -8.11
C GLN A 47 6.04 -13.91 -7.90
N ILE A 48 5.94 -12.66 -7.41
CA ILE A 48 7.09 -11.75 -7.27
C ILE A 48 7.71 -11.84 -5.88
N SER A 49 6.90 -12.00 -4.84
CA SER A 49 7.34 -11.98 -3.44
C SER A 49 8.10 -13.24 -3.06
N THR A 50 9.34 -13.10 -2.58
CA THR A 50 10.14 -14.21 -2.02
C THR A 50 9.96 -14.42 -0.52
N ASP A 51 9.59 -13.36 0.23
CA ASP A 51 9.70 -13.34 1.70
C ASP A 51 8.33 -13.36 2.40
N GLY A 52 7.30 -13.87 1.72
CA GLY A 52 5.94 -13.89 2.25
C GLY A 52 5.27 -12.52 2.35
N ASN A 53 5.84 -11.48 1.73
CA ASN A 53 5.32 -10.12 1.72
C ASN A 53 4.34 -9.82 0.57
N HIS A 54 3.93 -10.85 -0.19
CA HIS A 54 2.96 -10.75 -1.29
C HIS A 54 1.69 -9.97 -0.92
N CYS A 55 1.17 -10.10 0.31
CA CYS A 55 0.01 -9.34 0.77
C CYS A 55 0.26 -7.82 0.77
N LEU A 56 1.42 -7.38 1.27
CA LEU A 56 1.81 -5.97 1.29
C LEU A 56 2.00 -5.42 -0.13
N LEU A 57 2.64 -6.21 -1.00
CA LEU A 57 2.81 -5.84 -2.41
C LEU A 57 1.45 -5.70 -3.12
N ALA A 58 0.55 -6.66 -2.92
CA ALA A 58 -0.80 -6.59 -3.48
C ALA A 58 -1.57 -5.36 -2.97
N GLU A 59 -1.47 -5.02 -1.67
CA GLU A 59 -2.13 -3.84 -1.11
C GLU A 59 -1.60 -2.54 -1.75
N MET A 60 -0.28 -2.43 -1.96
CA MET A 60 0.33 -1.30 -2.66
C MET A 60 -0.18 -1.20 -4.11
N MET A 61 -0.26 -2.32 -4.82
CA MET A 61 -0.75 -2.38 -6.20
C MET A 61 -2.22 -1.97 -6.29
N ILE A 62 -3.07 -2.51 -5.42
CA ILE A 62 -4.50 -2.15 -5.32
C ILE A 62 -4.65 -0.65 -5.05
N THR A 63 -3.84 -0.10 -4.13
CA THR A 63 -3.86 1.33 -3.82
C THR A 63 -3.52 2.17 -5.05
N GLY A 64 -2.49 1.79 -5.81
CA GLY A 64 -2.14 2.45 -7.08
C GLY A 64 -3.28 2.42 -8.10
N VAL A 65 -3.93 1.26 -8.28
CA VAL A 65 -5.10 1.13 -9.16
C VAL A 65 -6.25 2.03 -8.71
N ARG A 66 -6.55 2.05 -7.40
CA ARG A 66 -7.63 2.89 -6.87
C ARG A 66 -7.36 4.38 -7.04
N ILE A 67 -6.11 4.81 -6.96
CA ILE A 67 -5.72 6.19 -7.26
C ILE A 67 -5.96 6.49 -8.74
N ALA A 68 -5.54 5.60 -9.63
CA ALA A 68 -5.69 5.78 -11.08
C ALA A 68 -7.16 5.76 -11.54
N CYS A 69 -8.01 4.95 -10.91
CA CYS A 69 -9.43 4.80 -11.24
C CYS A 69 -10.36 5.75 -10.46
N GLY A 70 -9.87 6.37 -9.38
CA GLY A 70 -10.66 7.17 -8.44
C GLY A 70 -10.78 8.64 -8.83
N GLY A 71 -11.99 9.20 -8.76
CA GLY A 71 -12.25 10.56 -9.26
C GLY A 71 -11.85 11.73 -8.35
N ALA A 72 -11.41 11.49 -7.11
CA ALA A 72 -11.08 12.56 -6.16
C ALA A 72 -9.58 12.94 -6.16
N VAL A 73 -8.71 12.10 -6.70
CA VAL A 73 -7.27 12.35 -6.74
C VAL A 73 -6.93 13.03 -8.05
N THR A 74 -6.27 14.19 -8.00
CA THR A 74 -5.87 14.90 -9.22
C THR A 74 -4.63 14.26 -9.84
N GLY A 75 -4.35 14.59 -11.11
CA GLY A 75 -3.09 14.18 -11.73
C GLY A 75 -1.84 14.75 -11.03
N GLY A 76 -1.97 15.92 -10.39
CA GLY A 76 -0.90 16.51 -9.57
C GLY A 76 -0.64 15.68 -8.31
N ASP A 77 -1.71 15.33 -7.59
CA ASP A 77 -1.64 14.47 -6.41
C ASP A 77 -1.04 13.11 -6.74
N PHE A 78 -1.42 12.51 -7.87
CA PHE A 78 -0.88 11.22 -8.27
C PHE A 78 0.62 11.29 -8.62
N LYS A 79 1.09 12.39 -9.22
CA LYS A 79 2.53 12.62 -9.44
C LYS A 79 3.27 12.77 -8.11
N LEU A 80 2.70 13.52 -7.17
CA LEU A 80 3.26 13.72 -5.84
C LEU A 80 3.39 12.39 -5.10
N MET A 81 2.32 11.59 -5.05
CA MET A 81 2.32 10.27 -4.41
C MET A 81 3.34 9.31 -5.05
N ASN A 82 3.41 9.26 -6.39
CA ASN A 82 4.41 8.46 -7.10
C ASN A 82 5.84 8.89 -6.76
N ARG A 83 6.10 10.19 -6.68
CA ARG A 83 7.43 10.71 -6.35
C ARG A 83 7.79 10.40 -4.90
N ALA A 84 6.88 10.67 -3.97
CA ALA A 84 7.07 10.39 -2.55
C ALA A 84 7.35 8.90 -2.30
N LEU A 85 6.60 8.00 -2.95
CA LEU A 85 6.81 6.56 -2.78
C LEU A 85 8.21 6.10 -3.26
N LYS A 86 8.68 6.62 -4.40
CA LYS A 86 10.03 6.35 -4.90
C LYS A 86 11.09 6.87 -3.92
N GLU A 87 10.94 8.09 -3.44
CA GLU A 87 11.88 8.67 -2.48
C GLU A 87 11.89 7.91 -1.15
N MET A 88 10.75 7.43 -0.66
CA MET A 88 10.68 6.59 0.54
C MET A 88 11.40 5.25 0.37
N ARG A 89 11.31 4.62 -0.81
CA ARG A 89 12.09 3.41 -1.14
C ARG A 89 13.59 3.71 -1.07
N GLU A 90 14.04 4.70 -1.83
CA GLU A 90 15.47 5.08 -1.87
C GLU A 90 15.99 5.44 -0.48
N ALA A 91 15.24 6.24 0.29
CA ALA A 91 15.61 6.61 1.64
C ALA A 91 15.73 5.40 2.56
N SER A 92 14.83 4.41 2.43
CA SER A 92 14.90 3.17 3.23
C SER A 92 16.18 2.38 2.94
N GLU A 93 16.62 2.36 1.68
CA GLU A 93 17.87 1.71 1.26
C GLU A 93 19.09 2.47 1.77
N VAL A 94 19.14 3.80 1.55
CA VAL A 94 20.23 4.67 2.01
C VAL A 94 20.40 4.62 3.51
N PHE A 95 19.29 4.64 4.26
CA PHE A 95 19.33 4.64 5.72
C PHE A 95 19.34 3.23 6.31
N HIS A 96 19.35 2.16 5.51
CA HIS A 96 19.36 0.78 6.00
C HIS A 96 20.49 0.51 7.00
N PRO A 97 21.74 1.03 6.85
CA PRO A 97 22.81 0.78 7.82
C PRO A 97 22.61 1.44 9.20
N TYR A 98 21.67 2.38 9.33
CA TYR A 98 21.46 3.19 10.54
C TYR A 98 20.20 2.77 11.31
N GLN A 99 19.88 1.47 11.38
CA GLN A 99 18.64 1.00 12.03
C GLN A 99 18.63 1.22 13.55
N ASP A 100 19.81 1.32 14.16
CA ASP A 100 20.02 1.60 15.58
C ASP A 100 19.80 3.07 15.95
N ARG A 101 19.67 3.95 14.95
CA ARG A 101 19.46 5.39 15.14
C ARG A 101 18.01 5.76 14.93
N ARG A 102 17.46 6.57 15.85
CA ARG A 102 16.12 7.16 15.68
C ARG A 102 16.14 8.14 14.51
N LYS A 103 15.26 7.91 13.53
CA LYS A 103 15.13 8.73 12.31
C LYS A 103 13.86 9.56 12.39
N VAL A 104 13.94 10.80 11.91
CA VAL A 104 12.78 11.67 11.69
C VAL A 104 12.73 11.97 10.21
N SER A 105 11.64 11.58 9.55
CA SER A 105 11.38 11.95 8.15
C SER A 105 10.29 13.02 8.12
N VAL A 106 10.54 14.11 7.41
CA VAL A 106 9.59 15.22 7.24
C VAL A 106 9.17 15.25 5.78
N PHE A 107 7.86 15.14 5.54
CA PHE A 107 7.27 15.26 4.21
C PHE A 107 6.32 16.44 4.20
N GLY A 108 6.43 17.33 3.21
CA GLY A 108 5.57 18.50 3.09
C GLY A 108 5.96 19.38 1.89
N SER A 109 5.08 20.32 1.56
CA SER A 109 5.37 21.50 0.74
C SER A 109 5.59 22.70 1.63
#